data_AF-A0A7J4TGT3-F1
#
_entry.id   AF-A0A7J4TGT3-F1
#
_cell.length_a   1.000
_cell.length_b   1.000
_cell.length_c   1.000
_cell.angle_alpha   90.00
_cell.angle_beta   90.00
_cell.angle_gamma   90.00
#
_symmetry.space_group_name_H-M   'P 1'
#
loop_
_entity.id
_entity.type
_entity.pdbx_description
1 polymer ?
#
loop_
_entity_poly.entity_id
_entity_poly.type
_entity_poly.pdbx_seq_one_letter_code
_entity_poly.pdbx_strand_id
1 'polypeptide(L)'
;MFGPKVYQQQLDELGIDGMEIDVSTIEGAMQTLNELEDYESILKKMRHNIRTDIRNIRKEYLILIKELEPSPEENHKRSAKEVQKRIKKKKSILKKRNTRIRSYELIETMVDNYLTQIDDARIYIRNSIERRVG
;
A
#
# COMPACT_ATOMS: atom_id res chain seq x y z
N MET A 1 8.96 7.31 -7.98
CA MET A 1 8.62 6.10 -7.22
C MET A 1 9.34 6.20 -5.90
N PHE A 2 8.61 6.28 -4.80
CA PHE A 2 9.23 6.29 -3.48
C PHE A 2 9.59 4.85 -3.08
N GLY A 3 10.67 4.70 -2.33
CA GLY A 3 11.04 3.40 -1.76
C GLY A 3 10.08 3.01 -0.64
N PRO A 4 9.91 1.70 -0.33
CA PRO A 4 9.09 1.26 0.81
C PRO A 4 9.50 1.95 2.10
N LYS A 5 10.82 2.10 2.34
CA LYS A 5 11.35 2.78 3.54
C LYS A 5 10.87 4.23 3.69
N VAL A 6 10.62 4.93 2.58
CA VAL A 6 10.11 6.31 2.62
C VAL A 6 8.66 6.32 3.10
N TYR A 7 7.83 5.38 2.62
CA TYR A 7 6.45 5.27 3.11
C TYR A 7 6.39 4.82 4.57
N GLN A 8 7.31 3.93 4.99
CA GLN A 8 7.42 3.54 6.40
C GLN A 8 7.75 4.77 7.27
N GLN A 9 8.77 5.54 6.88
CA GLN A 9 9.14 6.75 7.60
C GLN A 9 7.99 7.76 7.65
N GLN A 10 7.25 7.94 6.55
CA GLN A 10 6.06 8.79 6.54
C GLN A 10 4.98 8.30 7.51
N LEU A 11 4.76 6.99 7.63
CA LEU A 11 3.82 6.44 8.62
C LEU A 11 4.30 6.73 10.04
N ASP A 12 5.58 6.47 10.31
CA ASP A 12 6.17 6.67 11.63
C ASP A 12 6.11 8.16 12.05
N GLU A 13 6.34 9.08 11.10
CA GLU A 13 6.28 10.53 11.31
C GLU A 13 4.86 11.06 11.53
N LEU A 14 3.81 10.32 11.14
CA LEU A 14 2.43 10.73 11.43
C LEU A 14 2.10 10.65 12.91
N GLY A 15 2.83 9.83 13.69
CA GLY A 15 2.62 9.72 15.13
C GLY A 15 1.23 9.22 15.53
N ILE A 16 0.54 8.49 14.63
CA ILE A 16 -0.78 7.90 14.91
C ILE A 16 -0.68 6.86 16.04
N ASP A 17 0.45 6.14 16.10
CA ASP A 17 0.76 5.24 17.21
C ASP A 17 0.91 6.02 18.51
N GLY A 18 -0.06 5.85 19.42
CA GLY A 18 -0.09 6.52 20.71
C GLY A 18 -1.00 7.75 20.76
N MET A 19 -1.78 8.03 19.72
CA MET A 19 -2.83 9.05 19.78
C MET A 19 -3.88 8.67 20.84
N GLU A 20 -4.14 9.58 21.78
CA GLU A 20 -5.19 9.43 22.78
C GLU A 20 -6.52 9.97 22.24
N ILE A 21 -7.58 9.18 22.40
CA ILE A 21 -8.94 9.60 22.06
C ILE A 21 -9.53 10.34 23.27
N ASP A 22 -9.51 11.67 23.24
CA ASP A 22 -10.16 12.48 24.27
C ASP A 22 -11.64 12.69 23.95
N VAL A 23 -12.50 12.03 24.72
CA VAL A 23 -13.96 12.25 24.69
C VAL A 23 -14.46 12.82 26.01
N SER A 24 -13.59 13.38 26.85
CA SER A 24 -13.95 13.94 28.15
C SER A 24 -14.89 15.15 28.04
N THR A 25 -14.77 15.92 26.96
CA THR A 25 -15.63 17.07 26.63
C THR A 25 -16.12 16.99 25.18
N ILE A 26 -17.20 17.73 24.85
CA ILE A 26 -17.65 17.83 23.45
C ILE A 26 -16.57 18.51 22.59
N GLU A 27 -15.91 19.53 23.12
CA GLU A 27 -14.82 20.24 22.43
C GLU A 27 -13.65 19.32 22.14
N GLY A 28 -13.17 18.56 23.14
CA GLY A 28 -12.10 17.57 22.97
C GLY A 28 -12.48 16.50 21.95
N ALA A 29 -13.70 15.97 22.04
CA ALA A 29 -14.22 14.99 21.08
C ALA A 29 -14.23 15.54 19.64
N MET A 30 -14.65 16.79 19.45
CA MET A 30 -14.65 17.45 18.14
C MET A 30 -13.23 17.72 17.63
N GLN A 31 -12.31 18.10 18.51
CA GLN A 31 -10.91 18.27 18.14
C GLN A 31 -10.28 16.95 17.68
N THR A 32 -10.47 15.87 18.44
CA THR A 32 -10.01 14.53 18.06
C THR A 32 -10.62 14.09 16.72
N LEU A 33 -11.89 14.39 16.44
CA LEU A 33 -12.51 14.09 15.14
C LEU A 33 -11.82 14.80 13.97
N ASN A 34 -11.41 16.06 14.16
CA ASN A 34 -10.69 16.83 13.13
C ASN A 34 -9.29 16.24 12.89
N GLU A 35 -8.55 15.92 13.95
CA GLU A 35 -7.23 15.29 13.85
C GLU A 35 -7.30 13.95 13.10
N LEU A 36 -8.31 13.12 13.42
CA LEU A 36 -8.58 11.86 12.70
C LEU A 36 -8.89 12.08 11.21
N GLU A 37 -9.55 13.17 10.84
CA GLU A 37 -9.83 13.51 9.44
C GLU A 37 -8.56 13.86 8.67
N ASP A 38 -7.67 14.64 9.30
CA ASP A 38 -6.38 15.00 8.72
C ASP A 38 -5.51 13.75 8.49
N TYR A 39 -5.44 12.86 9.47
CA TYR A 39 -4.73 11.59 9.34
C TYR A 39 -5.33 10.73 8.22
N GLU A 40 -6.65 10.60 8.15
CA GLU A 40 -7.34 9.84 7.10
C GLU A 40 -6.96 10.37 5.70
N SER A 41 -6.96 11.69 5.52
CA SER A 41 -6.61 12.35 4.26
C SER A 41 -5.18 12.00 3.83
N ILE A 42 -4.22 12.08 4.76
CA ILE A 42 -2.82 11.75 4.51
C ILE A 42 -2.67 10.25 4.18
N LEU A 43 -3.26 9.37 4.98
CA LEU A 43 -3.22 7.92 4.77
C LEU A 43 -3.83 7.50 3.43
N LYS A 44 -4.96 8.09 3.03
CA LYS A 44 -5.57 7.85 1.70
C LYS A 44 -4.61 8.24 0.57
N LYS A 45 -3.93 9.37 0.69
CA LYS A 45 -2.91 9.81 -0.28
C LYS A 45 -1.72 8.86 -0.32
N MET A 46 -1.22 8.43 0.83
CA MET A 46 -0.15 7.43 0.93
C MET A 46 -0.55 6.12 0.25
N ARG A 47 -1.73 5.58 0.57
CA ARG A 47 -2.28 4.37 -0.06
C ARG A 47 -2.34 4.48 -1.58
N HIS A 48 -2.82 5.62 -2.09
CA HIS A 48 -2.85 5.87 -3.53
C HIS A 48 -1.45 5.81 -4.16
N ASN A 49 -0.47 6.46 -3.53
CA ASN A 49 0.90 6.50 -4.02
C ASN A 49 1.56 5.11 -4.00
N ILE A 50 1.39 4.36 -2.91
CA ILE A 50 1.86 2.98 -2.79
C ILE A 50 1.30 2.11 -3.93
N ARG A 51 -0.02 2.18 -4.16
CA ARG A 51 -0.68 1.45 -5.26
C ARG A 51 -0.15 1.85 -6.64
N THR A 52 0.11 3.13 -6.85
CA THR A 52 0.72 3.64 -8.09
C THR A 52 2.13 3.07 -8.29
N ASP A 53 2.94 3.05 -7.25
CA ASP A 53 4.30 2.50 -7.30
C ASP A 53 4.30 0.97 -7.54
N ILE A 54 3.40 0.23 -6.90
CA ILE A 54 3.17 -1.20 -7.20
C ILE A 54 2.79 -1.40 -8.67
N ARG A 55 1.88 -0.59 -9.22
CA ARG A 55 1.49 -0.66 -10.64
C ARG A 55 2.68 -0.38 -11.55
N ASN A 56 3.54 0.58 -11.22
CA ASN A 56 4.73 0.90 -11.99
C ASN A 56 5.74 -0.26 -11.98
N ILE A 57 5.99 -0.86 -10.81
CA ILE A 57 6.82 -2.08 -10.71
C ILE A 57 6.24 -3.21 -11.58
N ARG A 58 4.91 -3.41 -11.56
CA ARG A 58 4.27 -4.43 -12.41
C ARG A 58 4.50 -4.15 -13.90
N LYS A 59 4.41 -2.89 -14.34
CA LYS A 59 4.67 -2.48 -15.73
C LYS A 59 6.13 -2.69 -16.13
N GLU A 60 7.09 -2.26 -15.31
CA GLU A 60 8.53 -2.46 -15.53
C GLU A 60 8.84 -3.94 -15.80
N TYR A 61 8.35 -4.81 -14.93
CA TYR A 61 8.61 -6.25 -15.05
C TYR A 61 7.83 -6.92 -16.18
N LEU A 62 6.67 -6.38 -16.58
CA LEU A 62 5.94 -6.86 -17.76
C LEU A 62 6.77 -6.61 -19.04
N ILE A 63 7.40 -5.45 -19.17
CA ILE A 63 8.28 -5.13 -20.30
C ILE A 63 9.44 -6.12 -20.35
N LEU A 64 10.12 -6.36 -19.23
CA LEU A 64 11.21 -7.35 -19.16
C LEU A 64 10.77 -8.77 -19.56
N ILE A 65 9.52 -9.15 -19.28
CA ILE A 65 8.98 -10.45 -19.69
C ILE A 65 8.67 -10.47 -21.19
N LYS A 66 8.15 -9.36 -21.73
CA LYS A 66 7.87 -9.19 -23.16
C LYS A 66 9.13 -9.21 -24.01
N GLU A 67 10.23 -8.61 -23.54
CA GLU A 67 11.54 -8.68 -24.21
C GLU A 67 12.10 -10.10 -24.28
N LEU A 68 11.66 -10.99 -23.39
CA LEU A 68 12.01 -12.41 -23.49
C LEU A 68 11.16 -13.15 -24.51
N GLU A 69 10.17 -12.52 -25.16
CA GLU A 69 9.33 -13.18 -26.14
C GLU A 69 10.03 -13.41 -27.46
N PRO A 70 9.84 -14.61 -28.04
CA PRO A 70 10.48 -14.96 -29.29
C PRO A 70 9.82 -14.15 -30.41
N SER A 71 10.57 -13.80 -31.44
CA SER A 71 9.88 -13.43 -32.67
C SER A 71 9.11 -14.66 -33.21
N PRO A 72 8.07 -14.46 -34.04
CA PRO A 72 7.37 -15.56 -34.70
C PRO A 72 8.31 -16.49 -35.48
N GLU A 73 9.36 -15.93 -36.08
CA GLU A 73 10.39 -16.66 -36.84
C GLU A 73 11.29 -17.50 -35.94
N GLU A 74 11.61 -17.01 -34.74
CA GLU A 74 12.41 -17.72 -33.75
C GLU A 74 11.63 -18.87 -33.08
N ASN A 75 10.30 -18.88 -33.12
CA ASN A 75 9.49 -19.92 -32.50
C ASN A 75 9.60 -21.29 -33.20
N HIS A 76 9.94 -21.31 -34.49
CA HIS A 76 9.98 -22.54 -35.28
C HIS A 76 11.32 -23.32 -35.21
N LYS A 77 12.37 -22.73 -34.62
CA LYS A 77 13.74 -23.30 -34.65
C LYS A 77 14.36 -23.60 -33.28
N ARG A 78 13.57 -23.55 -32.18
CA ARG A 78 14.13 -23.62 -30.81
C ARG A 78 14.20 -25.03 -30.25
N SER A 79 15.33 -25.34 -29.64
CA SER A 79 15.52 -26.56 -28.86
C SER A 79 14.73 -26.51 -27.55
N ALA A 80 14.35 -27.69 -27.04
CA ALA A 80 13.68 -27.81 -25.74
C ALA A 80 14.50 -27.18 -24.59
N LYS A 81 15.84 -27.24 -24.67
CA LYS A 81 16.75 -26.63 -23.68
C LYS A 81 16.64 -25.10 -23.66
N GLU A 82 16.54 -24.45 -24.82
CA GLU A 82 16.40 -22.99 -24.91
C GLU A 82 15.04 -22.52 -24.40
N VAL A 83 13.98 -23.25 -24.75
CA VAL A 83 12.63 -23.00 -24.20
C VAL A 83 12.66 -23.10 -22.68
N GLN A 84 13.29 -24.13 -22.13
CA GLN A 84 13.39 -24.31 -20.68
C GLN A 84 14.22 -23.21 -20.00
N LYS A 85 15.35 -22.79 -20.59
CA LYS A 85 16.18 -21.67 -20.10
C LYS A 85 15.37 -20.37 -20.03
N ARG A 86 14.58 -20.10 -21.07
CA ARG A 86 13.70 -18.92 -21.13
C ARG A 86 12.61 -18.97 -20.07
N ILE A 87 11.94 -20.12 -19.89
CA ILE A 87 10.93 -20.32 -18.84
C ILE A 87 11.55 -20.05 -17.46
N LYS A 88 12.74 -20.60 -17.18
CA LYS A 88 13.47 -20.34 -15.92
C LYS A 88 13.77 -18.86 -15.73
N LYS A 89 14.18 -18.14 -16.79
CA LYS A 89 14.43 -16.69 -16.73
C LYS A 89 13.15 -15.91 -16.44
N LYS A 90 12.03 -16.21 -17.12
CA LYS A 90 10.71 -15.61 -16.84
C LYS A 90 10.30 -15.83 -15.37
N LYS A 91 10.43 -17.07 -14.84
CA LYS A 91 10.14 -17.37 -13.43
C LYS A 91 11.01 -16.56 -12.46
N SER A 92 12.30 -16.40 -12.74
CA SER A 92 13.22 -15.60 -11.91
C SER A 92 12.81 -14.12 -11.88
N ILE A 93 12.44 -13.54 -13.03
CA ILE A 93 11.93 -12.17 -13.13
C ILE A 93 10.66 -11.99 -12.31
N LEU A 94 9.71 -12.92 -12.41
CA LEU A 94 8.49 -12.89 -11.60
C LEU A 94 8.78 -12.98 -10.09
N LYS A 95 9.74 -13.82 -9.68
CA LYS A 95 10.15 -13.92 -8.26
C LYS A 95 10.73 -12.59 -7.75
N LYS A 96 11.59 -11.94 -8.54
CA LYS A 96 12.15 -10.62 -8.21
C LYS A 96 11.06 -9.56 -8.10
N ARG A 97 10.11 -9.51 -9.05
CA ARG A 97 8.95 -8.63 -9.02
C ARG A 97 8.17 -8.80 -7.72
N ASN A 98 7.78 -10.03 -7.39
CA ASN A 98 6.96 -10.32 -6.21
C ASN A 98 7.70 -9.93 -4.93
N THR A 99 9.00 -10.19 -4.86
CA THR A 99 9.82 -9.79 -3.71
C THR A 99 9.86 -8.27 -3.55
N ARG A 100 10.01 -7.53 -4.65
CA ARG A 100 10.02 -6.06 -4.65
C ARG A 100 8.66 -5.48 -4.27
N ILE A 101 7.56 -6.08 -4.71
CA ILE A 101 6.20 -5.63 -4.41
C ILE A 101 5.83 -5.91 -2.94
N ARG A 102 6.27 -7.04 -2.38
CA ARG A 102 5.89 -7.47 -1.02
C ARG A 102 6.15 -6.43 0.06
N SER A 103 7.25 -5.70 -0.01
CA SER A 103 7.55 -4.62 0.94
C SER A 103 6.57 -3.45 0.86
N TYR A 104 6.02 -3.16 -0.33
CA TYR A 104 4.97 -2.14 -0.48
C TYR A 104 3.63 -2.64 0.04
N GLU A 105 3.28 -3.91 -0.20
CA GLU A 105 2.04 -4.54 0.27
C GLU A 105 1.97 -4.58 1.81
N LEU A 106 3.11 -4.81 2.48
CA LEU A 106 3.18 -4.74 3.94
C LEU A 106 2.80 -3.34 4.47
N ILE A 107 3.34 -2.30 3.84
CA ILE A 107 3.04 -0.91 4.24
C ILE A 107 1.62 -0.53 3.88
N GLU A 108 1.12 -0.93 2.71
CA GLU A 108 -0.29 -0.76 2.34
C GLU A 108 -1.22 -1.38 3.39
N THR A 109 -0.88 -2.57 3.88
CA THR A 109 -1.63 -3.25 4.94
C THR A 109 -1.63 -2.43 6.24
N MET A 110 -0.49 -1.84 6.63
CA MET A 110 -0.43 -0.96 7.80
C MET A 110 -1.30 0.29 7.61
N VAL A 111 -1.23 0.93 6.45
CA VAL A 111 -2.08 2.09 6.11
C VAL A 111 -3.57 1.72 6.19
N ASP A 112 -3.96 0.57 5.61
CA ASP A 112 -5.34 0.11 5.65
C ASP A 112 -5.80 -0.20 7.09
N ASN A 113 -4.94 -0.77 7.93
CA ASN A 113 -5.24 -1.00 9.35
C ASN A 113 -5.47 0.32 10.10
N TYR A 114 -4.67 1.36 9.86
CA TYR A 114 -4.88 2.67 10.49
C TYR A 114 -6.19 3.32 10.02
N LEU A 115 -6.52 3.21 8.73
CA LEU A 115 -7.79 3.72 8.22
C LEU A 115 -8.99 3.04 8.90
N THR A 116 -8.93 1.72 9.10
CA THR A 116 -9.97 1.00 9.86
C THR A 116 -10.06 1.46 11.31
N GLN A 117 -8.93 1.64 11.99
CA GLN A 117 -8.93 2.14 13.37
C GLN A 117 -9.50 3.56 13.48
N ILE A 118 -9.21 4.43 12.51
CA ILE A 118 -9.77 5.78 12.44
C ILE A 118 -11.30 5.73 12.28
N ASP A 119 -11.81 4.85 11.41
CA ASP A 119 -13.25 4.68 11.21
C ASP A 119 -13.94 4.20 12.52
N ASP A 120 -13.36 3.21 13.19
CA ASP A 120 -13.87 2.70 14.48
C ASP A 120 -13.84 3.80 15.57
N ALA A 121 -12.75 4.56 15.65
CA ALA A 121 -12.60 5.67 16.59
C ALA A 121 -13.64 6.76 16.35
N ARG A 122 -13.91 7.13 15.09
CA ARG A 122 -14.94 8.11 14.74
C ARG A 122 -16.33 7.66 15.16
N ILE A 123 -16.66 6.38 14.97
CA ILE A 123 -17.94 5.82 15.44
C ILE A 123 -18.05 5.95 16.95
N TYR A 124 -17.00 5.58 17.69
CA TYR A 124 -16.96 5.71 19.15
C TYR A 124 -17.16 7.16 19.62
N ILE A 125 -16.44 8.12 19.02
CA ILE A 125 -16.51 9.53 19.40
C ILE A 125 -17.90 10.10 19.11
N ARG A 126 -18.48 9.84 17.94
CA ARG A 126 -19.83 10.29 17.59
C ARG A 126 -20.87 9.78 18.58
N ASN A 127 -20.82 8.48 18.92
CA ASN A 127 -21.70 7.90 19.91
C ASN A 127 -21.55 8.55 21.30
N SER A 128 -20.32 8.94 21.68
CA SER A 128 -20.06 9.66 22.94
C SER A 128 -20.70 11.05 22.94
N ILE A 129 -20.62 11.78 21.83
CA ILE A 129 -21.24 13.11 21.69
C ILE A 129 -22.76 12.99 21.72
N GLU A 130 -23.34 12.07 20.94
CA GLU A 130 -24.80 11.87 20.87
C GLU A 130 -25.41 11.58 22.24
N ARG A 131 -24.77 10.73 23.05
CA ARG A 131 -25.22 10.41 24.42
C ARG A 131 -25.23 11.59 25.39
N ARG A 132 -24.50 12.67 25.09
CA ARG A 132 -24.40 13.86 25.95
C ARG A 132 -25.34 14.98 25.52
N VAL A 133 -25.74 14.97 24.26
CA VAL A 133 -26.56 16.02 23.64
C VAL A 133 -28.03 15.59 23.47
N GLY A 134 -28.29 14.28 23.39
CA GLY A 134 -29.64 13.69 23.40
C GLY A 134 -30.17 13.46 24.82
#